data_AF-A0A963TXZ5-F1
#
_entry.id   AF-A0A963TXZ5-F1
#
_cell.length_a   1.000
_cell.length_b   1.000
_cell.length_c   1.000
_cell.angle_alpha   90.00
_cell.angle_beta   90.00
_cell.angle_gamma   90.00
#
_symmetry.space_group_name_H-M   'P 1'
#
loop_
_entity.id
_entity.type
_entity.pdbx_description
1 polymer ?
#
loop_
_entity_poly.entity_id
_entity_poly.type
_entity_poly.pdbx_seq_one_letter_code
_entity_poly.pdbx_strand_id
1 'polypeptide(L)' 'PAAGKAADAPRDMGALHREILARLGPAPLAEDQLIRDLALAPAAILPELLELEIDGRILRQPGGLVSLAG' A
#
# COMPACT_ATOMS: atom_id res chain seq x y z
N PRO A 1 0.86 -28.68 -4.06
CA PRO A 1 1.32 -28.01 -5.29
C PRO A 1 0.27 -26.99 -5.78
N ALA A 2 0.58 -25.77 -6.20
CA ALA A 2 1.75 -24.86 -6.09
C ALA A 2 1.12 -23.43 -6.13
N ALA A 3 1.68 -22.30 -5.69
CA ALA A 3 3.03 -21.81 -5.45
C ALA A 3 2.94 -20.64 -4.42
N GLY A 4 4.00 -20.00 -3.93
CA GLY A 4 5.43 -20.26 -4.10
C GLY A 4 6.22 -19.50 -3.02
N LYS A 5 7.07 -20.22 -2.27
CA LYS A 5 7.96 -19.64 -1.26
C LYS A 5 9.27 -19.18 -1.94
N ALA A 6 9.17 -18.17 -2.80
CA ALA A 6 10.28 -17.61 -3.57
C ALA A 6 9.96 -16.23 -4.18
N ALA A 7 9.60 -15.25 -3.34
CA ALA A 7 9.54 -13.83 -3.73
C ALA A 7 9.95 -12.86 -2.60
N ASP A 8 10.44 -13.40 -1.48
CA ASP A 8 10.99 -12.65 -0.34
C ASP A 8 12.44 -12.24 -0.64
N ALA A 9 12.62 -11.52 -1.76
CA ALA A 9 13.65 -10.51 -1.80
C ALA A 9 13.09 -9.33 -0.98
N PRO A 10 13.90 -8.66 -0.14
CA PRO A 10 13.44 -7.40 0.43
C PRO A 10 13.15 -6.46 -0.73
N ARG A 11 11.86 -6.20 -0.98
CA ARG A 11 11.50 -4.99 -1.73
C ARG A 11 12.09 -3.86 -0.93
N ASP A 12 12.89 -3.05 -1.60
CA ASP A 12 13.36 -1.79 -1.04
C ASP A 12 12.10 -1.03 -0.57
N MET A 13 11.91 -0.85 0.74
CA MET A 13 10.67 -0.25 1.29
C MET A 13 10.41 1.11 0.63
N GLY A 14 11.48 1.86 0.35
CA GLY A 14 11.42 3.11 -0.40
C GLY A 14 10.89 2.98 -1.84
N ALA A 15 10.94 1.80 -2.46
CA ALA A 15 10.33 1.54 -3.77
C ALA A 15 8.83 1.24 -3.67
N LEU A 16 8.40 0.43 -2.69
CA LEU A 16 6.99 0.11 -2.49
C LEU A 16 6.20 1.31 -1.94
N HIS A 17 6.79 2.08 -1.01
CA HIS A 17 6.27 3.39 -0.60
C HIS A 17 6.03 4.33 -1.79
N ARG A 18 6.99 4.44 -2.72
CA ARG A 18 6.82 5.25 -3.95
C ARG A 18 5.71 4.73 -4.83
N GLU A 19 5.58 3.42 -4.98
CA GLU A 19 4.55 2.82 -5.83
C GLU A 19 3.15 3.06 -5.24
N ILE A 20 2.96 2.86 -3.93
CA ILE A 20 1.74 3.21 -3.20
C ILE A 20 1.38 4.68 -3.40
N LEU A 21 2.31 5.60 -3.09
CA LEU A 21 2.08 7.04 -3.23
C LEU A 21 1.76 7.46 -4.67
N ALA A 22 2.29 6.76 -5.68
CA ALA A 22 2.00 7.02 -7.09
C ALA A 22 0.61 6.51 -7.55
N ARG A 23 0.00 5.53 -6.86
CA ARG A 23 -1.41 5.13 -7.10
C ARG A 23 -2.42 6.01 -6.33
N LEU A 24 -1.98 6.77 -5.31
CA LEU A 24 -2.84 7.61 -4.47
C LEU A 24 -2.91 9.06 -4.95
N GLY A 25 -4.02 9.72 -4.65
CA GLY A 25 -4.26 11.13 -4.93
C GLY A 25 -4.98 11.83 -3.77
N PRO A 26 -5.42 13.09 -3.96
CA PRO A 26 -6.21 13.82 -2.97
C PRO A 26 -7.64 13.27 -2.82
N ALA A 27 -8.11 12.46 -3.78
CA ALA A 27 -9.36 11.73 -3.69
C ALA A 27 -9.13 10.35 -3.03
N PRO A 28 -10.00 9.91 -2.10
CA PRO A 28 -9.83 8.63 -1.43
C PRO A 28 -10.08 7.43 -2.34
N LEU A 29 -9.19 6.43 -2.23
CA LEU A 29 -9.22 5.15 -2.92
C LEU A 29 -9.48 4.03 -1.88
N ALA A 30 -10.20 2.97 -2.26
CA ALA A 30 -10.37 1.82 -1.39
C ALA A 30 -9.06 1.02 -1.25
N GLU A 31 -8.71 0.61 -0.03
CA GLU A 31 -7.53 -0.22 0.29
C GLU A 31 -7.53 -1.53 -0.52
N ASP A 32 -8.68 -2.19 -0.59
CA ASP A 32 -8.99 -3.32 -1.46
C ASP A 32 -8.68 -3.09 -2.95
N GLN A 33 -8.92 -1.87 -3.45
CA GLN A 33 -8.67 -1.50 -4.84
C GLN A 33 -7.18 -1.24 -5.08
N LEU A 34 -6.50 -0.58 -4.13
CA LEU A 34 -5.04 -0.41 -4.15
C LEU A 34 -4.33 -1.76 -4.14
N ILE A 35 -4.78 -2.71 -3.29
CA ILE A 35 -4.23 -4.07 -3.22
C ILE A 35 -4.38 -4.80 -4.57
N ARG A 36 -5.54 -4.69 -5.21
CA ARG A 36 -5.77 -5.27 -6.56
C ARG A 36 -4.91 -4.61 -7.64
N ASP A 37 -4.73 -3.30 -7.57
CA ASP A 37 -3.98 -2.50 -8.55
C ASP A 37 -2.45 -2.68 -8.47
N LEU A 38 -1.92 -2.89 -7.25
CA LEU A 38 -0.52 -3.26 -7.01
C LEU A 38 -0.25 -4.76 -7.24
N ALA A 39 -1.30 -5.59 -7.30
CA ALA A 39 -1.23 -7.04 -7.48
C ALA A 39 -0.35 -7.77 -6.44
N LEU A 40 -0.30 -7.26 -5.19
CA LEU A 40 0.44 -7.86 -4.09
C LEU A 40 -0.50 -8.48 -3.04
N ALA A 41 0.06 -9.31 -2.16
CA ALA A 41 -0.67 -9.78 -0.98
C ALA A 41 -0.93 -8.60 -0.02
N PRO A 42 -2.11 -8.53 0.65
CA PRO A 42 -2.41 -7.51 1.64
C PRO A 42 -1.33 -7.41 2.73
N ALA A 43 -0.76 -8.54 3.15
CA ALA A 43 0.30 -8.61 4.16
C ALA A 43 1.59 -7.86 3.79
N ALA A 44 1.80 -7.54 2.51
CA ALA A 44 2.93 -6.74 2.03
C ALA A 44 2.58 -5.24 1.85
N ILE A 45 1.30 -4.86 1.86
CA ILE A 45 0.83 -3.48 1.63
C ILE A 45 0.38 -2.83 2.95
N LEU A 46 -0.32 -3.57 3.81
CA LEU A 46 -0.81 -3.07 5.10
C LEU A 46 0.27 -2.48 6.03
N PRO A 47 1.48 -3.08 6.20
CA PRO A 47 2.52 -2.45 7.02
C PRO A 47 3.04 -1.14 6.40
N GLU A 48 3.27 -1.12 5.08
CA GLU A 48 3.73 0.06 4.34
C GLU A 48 2.71 1.22 4.42
N LEU A 49 1.41 0.92 4.35
CA LEU A 49 0.35 1.91 4.57
C LEU A 49 0.37 2.47 6.00
N LEU A 50 0.66 1.64 7.01
CA LEU A 50 0.79 2.10 8.39
C LEU A 50 2.04 2.98 8.57
N GLU A 51 3.18 2.63 7.97
CA GLU A 51 4.39 3.46 8.01
C GLU A 51 4.17 4.81 7.32
N LEU A 52 3.56 4.82 6.13
CA LEU A 52 3.18 6.04 5.42
C LEU A 52 2.13 6.90 6.17
N GLU A 53 1.25 6.29 6.96
CA GLU A 53 0.28 6.99 7.82
C GLU A 53 0.99 7.64 9.02
N ILE A 54 1.93 6.93 9.65
CA ILE A 54 2.77 7.45 10.75
C ILE A 54 3.68 8.60 10.27
N ASP A 55 4.25 8.48 9.06
CA ASP A 55 5.03 9.54 8.40
C ASP A 55 4.17 10.72 7.92
N GLY A 56 2.84 10.67 8.07
CA GLY A 56 1.93 11.72 7.64
C GLY A 56 1.92 11.93 6.12
N ARG A 57 2.17 10.88 5.34
CA ARG A 57 2.13 10.89 3.86
C ARG A 57 0.77 10.50 3.31
N ILE A 58 0.02 9.69 4.04
CA ILE A 58 -1.33 9.25 3.69
C ILE A 58 -2.28 9.41 4.87
N LEU A 59 -3.57 9.42 4.58
CA LEU A 59 -4.65 9.42 5.56
C LEU A 59 -5.58 8.25 5.30
N ARG A 60 -5.80 7.40 6.31
CA ARG A 60 -6.84 6.35 6.26
C ARG A 60 -8.15 6.90 6.82
N GLN A 61 -9.25 6.49 6.22
CA GLN A 61 -10.59 6.96 6.54
C GLN A 61 -11.54 5.77 6.81
N PRO A 62 -12.63 5.97 7.56
CA PRO A 62 -13.65 4.95 7.77
C PRO A 62 -14.17 4.37 6.45
N GLY A 63 -14.42 3.05 6.44
CA GLY A 63 -14.80 2.32 5.23
C GLY A 63 -13.63 1.73 4.43
N GLY A 64 -12.41 1.73 4.99
CA GLY A 64 -11.23 1.14 4.31
C GLY A 64 -10.75 1.99 3.14
N LEU A 65 -10.87 3.32 3.27
CA LEU A 65 -10.45 4.29 2.28
C LEU A 65 -9.10 4.88 2.67
N VAL A 66 -8.27 5.23 1.67
CA VAL A 66 -6.95 5.82 1.86
C VAL A 66 -6.67 6.90 0.80
N SER A 67 -6.00 7.97 1.19
CA SER A 67 -5.72 9.14 0.35
C SER A 67 -4.35 9.72 0.68
N LEU A 68 -3.78 10.58 -0.18
CA LEU A 68 -2.61 11.36 0.19
C LEU A 68 -2.96 12.34 1.32
N ALA A 69 -2.03 12.54 2.26
CA ALA A 69 -2.09 13.66 3.17
C ALA A 69 -1.83 14.98 2.41
N GLY A 70 -2.54 16.04 2.79
CA GLY A 70 -2.47 17.37 2.18
C GLY A 70 -1.41 18.28 2.80
#